data_AF-A0A2J0MB34-F1
#
_entry.id   AF-A0A2J0MB34-F1
#
_cell.length_a   1.000
_cell.length_b   1.000
_cell.length_c   1.000
_cell.angle_alpha   90.00
_cell.angle_beta   90.00
_cell.angle_gamma   90.00
#
_symmetry.space_group_name_H-M   'P 1'
#
loop_
_entity.id
_entity.type
_entity.pdbx_description
1 polymer ?
#
loop_
_entity_poly.entity_id
_entity_poly.type
_entity_poly.pdbx_seq_one_letter_code
_entity_poly.pdbx_strand_id
1 'polypeptide(L)' 'MEKIRMRAKKITQDIIAKNMPKKTDQWGGVRAKLRDDLSDFIIKETERCPMVLPVIIKV' A
#
# COMPACT_ATOMS: atom_id res chain seq x y z
N MET A 1 -9.69 14.79 -5.90
CA MET A 1 -9.34 13.35 -6.06
C MET A 1 -7.93 13.10 -6.56
N GLU A 2 -7.40 13.87 -7.50
CA GLU A 2 -6.07 13.62 -8.08
C GLU A 2 -4.90 13.74 -7.08
N LYS A 3 -4.96 14.74 -6.18
CA LYS A 3 -3.96 14.93 -5.12
C LYS A 3 -3.85 13.74 -4.16
N ILE A 4 -4.98 13.09 -3.84
CA ILE A 4 -5.02 11.92 -2.94
C ILE A 4 -4.37 10.72 -3.62
N ARG A 5 -4.63 10.49 -4.91
CA ARG A 5 -3.99 9.42 -5.69
C ARG A 5 -2.46 9.57 -5.74
N MET A 6 -1.97 10.81 -5.93
CA MET A 6 -0.54 11.09 -5.91
C MET A 6 0.10 10.78 -4.55
N ARG A 7 -0.55 11.19 -3.45
CA ARG A 7 -0.07 10.87 -2.09
C ARG A 7 -0.11 9.38 -1.80
N ALA A 8 -1.19 8.69 -2.15
CA ALA A 8 -1.31 7.25 -2.02
C ALA A 8 -0.17 6.54 -2.76
N LYS A 9 0.12 6.93 -4.01
CA LYS A 9 1.24 6.37 -4.78
C LYS A 9 2.58 6.54 -4.06
N LYS A 10 2.84 7.73 -3.50
CA LYS A 10 4.08 7.99 -2.75
C LYS A 10 4.20 7.11 -1.50
N ILE A 11 3.11 6.99 -0.73
CA ILE A 11 3.04 6.11 0.44
C ILE A 11 3.32 4.66 0.05
N THR A 12 2.69 4.17 -1.02
CA THR A 12 2.93 2.80 -1.53
C THR A 12 4.40 2.59 -1.89
N GLN A 13 5.05 3.55 -2.55
CA GLN A 13 6.47 3.48 -2.90
C GLN A 13 7.36 3.43 -1.66
N ASP A 14 7.07 4.26 -0.65
CA ASP A 14 7.81 4.29 0.61
C ASP A 14 7.67 2.97 1.39
N ILE A 15 6.47 2.38 1.40
CA ILE A 15 6.20 1.08 2.03
C ILE A 15 6.97 -0.02 1.32
N ILE A 16 6.93 -0.06 -0.02
CA ILE A 16 7.66 -1.06 -0.80
C ILE A 16 9.17 -0.92 -0.57
N ALA A 17 9.70 0.30 -0.61
CA ALA A 17 11.13 0.53 -0.38
C ALA A 17 11.60 0.08 1.02
N LYS A 18 10.79 0.31 2.05
CA LYS A 18 11.10 -0.08 3.44
C LYS A 18 10.93 -1.57 3.72
N ASN A 19 10.00 -2.22 3.03
CA ASN A 19 9.62 -3.60 3.28
C ASN A 19 9.97 -4.54 2.12
N MET A 20 10.86 -4.11 1.21
CA MET A 20 11.30 -4.93 0.09
C MET A 20 11.97 -6.19 0.66
N PRO A 21 11.40 -7.38 0.43
CA PRO A 21 11.87 -8.58 1.09
C PRO A 21 13.20 -9.01 0.47
N LYS A 22 14.22 -9.22 1.29
CA LYS A 22 15.54 -9.73 0.85
C LYS A 22 15.47 -11.18 0.34
N LYS A 23 14.41 -11.90 0.69
CA LYS A 23 14.12 -13.28 0.26
C LYS A 23 12.73 -13.34 -0.36
N THR A 24 12.59 -14.13 -1.41
CA THR A 24 11.47 -14.16 -2.35
C THR A 24 10.12 -14.60 -1.77
N ASP A 25 10.03 -14.97 -0.48
CA ASP A 25 8.86 -15.65 0.09
C ASP A 25 8.02 -14.79 1.05
N GLN A 26 8.43 -13.56 1.36
CA GLN A 26 7.75 -12.71 2.37
C GLN A 26 6.70 -11.73 1.78
N TRP A 27 6.19 -12.00 0.59
CA TRP A 27 5.19 -11.12 -0.06
C TRP A 27 3.87 -11.00 0.69
N GLY A 28 3.49 -12.00 1.50
CA GLY A 28 2.29 -11.95 2.32
C GLY A 28 2.30 -10.78 3.31
N GLY A 29 3.44 -10.57 3.99
CA GLY A 29 3.60 -9.44 4.93
C GLY A 29 3.60 -8.08 4.23
N VAL A 30 4.20 -8.00 3.04
CA VAL A 30 4.19 -6.77 2.23
C VAL A 30 2.77 -6.41 1.81
N ARG A 31 1.96 -7.39 1.37
CA ARG A 31 0.55 -7.18 0.99
C ARG A 31 -0.30 -6.72 2.17
N ALA A 32 -0.14 -7.33 3.34
CA ALA A 32 -0.85 -6.94 4.55
C ALA A 32 -0.54 -5.49 4.91
N LYS A 33 0.76 -5.14 4.98
CA LYS A 33 1.18 -3.77 5.31
C LYS A 33 0.72 -2.73 4.29
N LEU A 34 0.74 -3.07 3.00
CA LEU A 34 0.23 -2.20 1.95
C LEU A 34 -1.25 -1.89 2.15
N ARG A 35 -2.04 -2.92 2.50
CA ARG A 35 -3.48 -2.79 2.75
C ARG A 35 -3.74 -1.91 3.95
N ASP A 36 -3.09 -2.19 5.07
CA ASP A 36 -3.36 -1.52 6.34
C ASP A 36 -2.97 -0.03 6.26
N ASP A 37 -1.74 0.27 5.83
CA ASP A 37 -1.24 1.65 5.75
C ASP A 37 -2.03 2.51 4.73
N LEU A 38 -2.43 1.94 3.59
CA LEU A 38 -3.25 2.65 2.60
C LEU A 38 -4.69 2.83 3.09
N SER A 39 -5.26 1.83 3.78
CA SER A 39 -6.60 1.93 4.34
C SER A 39 -6.66 3.05 5.38
N ASP A 40 -5.69 3.11 6.30
CA ASP A 40 -5.58 4.15 7.32
C ASP A 40 -5.44 5.54 6.71
N PHE A 41 -4.60 5.67 5.68
CA PHE A 41 -4.44 6.93 4.95
C PHE A 41 -5.75 7.38 4.30
N ILE A 42 -6.46 6.49 3.61
CA ILE A 42 -7.68 6.85 2.87
C ILE A 42 -8.82 7.18 3.84
N ILE A 43 -8.97 6.42 4.94
CA ILE A 43 -9.96 6.70 5.97
C ILE A 43 -9.72 8.09 6.58
N LYS A 44 -8.47 8.43 6.89
CA LYS A 44 -8.11 9.72 7.49
C LYS A 44 -8.37 10.92 6.56
N GLU A 45 -8.18 10.77 5.26
CA GLU A 45 -8.32 11.87 4.29
C GLU A 45 -9.71 11.97 3.66
N THR A 46 -10.50 10.89 3.65
CA THR A 46 -11.78 10.84 2.91
C THR A 46 -12.98 10.39 3.73
N GLU A 47 -12.77 9.96 4.98
CA GLU A 47 -13.80 9.39 5.86
C GLU A 47 -14.55 8.19 5.23
N ARG A 48 -13.90 7.52 4.27
CA ARG A 48 -14.44 6.36 3.57
C ARG A 48 -13.53 5.16 3.76
N CYS A 49 -14.13 3.97 3.76
CA CYS A 49 -13.43 2.68 3.85
C CYS A 49 -13.51 1.91 2.51
N PRO A 50 -12.85 2.37 1.43
CA PRO A 50 -12.84 1.62 0.18
C PRO A 50 -12.03 0.33 0.30
N MET A 51 -12.36 -0.65 -0.54
CA MET A 51 -11.61 -1.90 -0.61
C MET A 51 -10.21 -1.66 -1.20
N VAL A 52 -9.17 -1.97 -0.43
CA VAL A 52 -7.77 -1.93 -0.89
C VAL A 52 -7.32 -3.35 -1.25
N LEU A 53 -7.08 -3.60 -2.54
CA LEU A 53 -6.65 -4.90 -3.05
C LEU A 53 -5.22 -4.82 -3.62
N PRO A 54 -4.19 -5.22 -2.85
CA PRO A 54 -2.81 -5.22 -3.33
C PRO A 54 -2.53 -6.43 -4.25
N VAL A 55 -2.00 -6.16 -5.44
CA VAL A 55 -1.57 -7.18 -6.40
C VAL A 55 -0.05 -7.09 -6.59
N ILE A 56 0.66 -8.20 -6.40
CA ILE A 56 2.10 -8.30 -6.61
C ILE A 56 2.34 -9.30 -7.75
N ILE A 57 2.94 -8.82 -8.83
CA ILE A 57 3.29 -9.60 -10.01
C ILE A 57 4.79 -9.85 -9.95
N LYS A 58 5.19 -11.12 -10.01
CA LYS A 58 6.60 -11.49 -10.17
C LYS A 58 6.91 -11.43 -11.66
N VAL A 59 7.88 -10.58 -12.02
CA VAL A 59 8.46 -10.48 -13.35
C VAL A 59 9.86 -11.08 -13.37
#